data_AF-A0A7Y9LC71-F1
#
_entry.id   AF-A0A7Y9LC71-F1
#
_cell.length_a   1.000
_cell.length_b   1.000
_cell.length_c   1.000
_cell.angle_alpha   90.00
_cell.angle_beta   90.00
_cell.angle_gamma   90.00
#
_symmetry.space_group_name_H-M   'P 1'
#
loop_
_entity.id
_entity.type
_entity.pdbx_description
1 polymer ?
#
loop_
_entity_poly.entity_id
_entity_poly.type
_entity_poly.pdbx_seq_one_letter_code
_entity_poly.pdbx_strand_id
1 'polypeptide(L)'
;MISSLLVPLDTGFGPHRWADGPPPFFPFPIIGGIMCLLFLALLIGGAFFLARRGKIGPPPWVNAANRAPEFEARKVLAERFARGDISTDEFLERASVLNWTPGSDQWPTDDGGKKRR
;
A
#
# COMPACT_ATOMS: atom_id res chain seq x y z
N MET A 1 22.23 80.15 -7.68
CA MET A 1 22.75 79.20 -6.68
C MET A 1 21.67 78.16 -6.48
N ILE A 2 21.79 77.03 -7.20
CA ILE A 2 20.79 75.96 -7.22
C ILE A 2 21.40 74.81 -6.42
N SER A 3 20.73 74.47 -5.33
CA SER A 3 21.10 73.41 -4.40
C SER A 3 21.17 72.06 -5.11
N SER A 4 22.36 71.47 -5.15
CA SER A 4 22.61 70.11 -5.62
C SER A 4 22.08 69.11 -4.59
N LEU A 5 20.84 68.65 -4.76
CA LEU A 5 20.31 67.45 -4.10
C LEU A 5 20.86 66.21 -4.81
N LEU A 6 22.12 65.86 -4.53
CA LEU A 6 22.65 64.53 -4.81
C LEU A 6 22.18 63.62 -3.67
N VAL A 7 21.06 62.93 -3.86
CA VAL A 7 20.64 61.83 -2.98
C VAL A 7 21.43 60.60 -3.44
N PRO A 8 22.42 60.09 -2.68
CA PRO A 8 22.84 58.72 -2.88
C PRO A 8 21.72 57.82 -2.36
N LEU A 9 20.97 57.19 -3.25
CA LEU A 9 20.30 55.93 -2.92
C LEU A 9 21.43 54.93 -2.65
N ASP A 10 21.90 54.90 -1.40
CA ASP A 10 22.66 53.76 -0.89
C ASP A 10 21.66 52.61 -0.79
N THR A 11 21.43 51.94 -1.93
CA THR A 11 20.80 50.64 -1.97
C THR A 11 21.75 49.70 -1.26
N GLY A 12 21.60 49.60 0.06
CA GLY A 12 22.30 48.68 0.95
C GLY A 12 21.94 47.22 0.68
N PHE A 13 22.03 46.79 -0.57
CA PHE A 13 22.07 45.39 -0.98
C PHE A 13 23.52 45.03 -1.26
N GLY A 14 24.31 45.02 -0.18
CA GLY A 14 25.57 44.30 -0.20
C GLY A 14 25.29 42.82 -0.49
N PRO A 15 26.08 42.18 -1.35
CA PRO A 15 25.97 40.75 -1.54
C PRO A 15 26.43 40.05 -0.24
N HIS A 16 25.93 38.84 0.00
CA HIS A 16 26.42 37.89 1.01
C HIS A 16 25.89 38.06 2.45
N ARG A 17 24.75 37.44 2.81
CA ARG A 17 24.48 36.85 4.16
C ARG A 17 23.54 35.62 4.18
N TRP A 18 23.07 35.11 3.04
CA TRP A 18 22.30 33.84 2.99
C TRP A 18 23.18 32.58 2.94
N ALA A 19 24.49 32.72 3.20
CA ALA A 19 25.47 31.65 3.13
C ALA A 19 25.96 31.17 4.51
N ASP A 20 25.46 31.77 5.60
CA ASP A 20 25.71 31.25 6.93
C ASP A 20 24.70 30.13 7.17
N GLY A 21 25.11 28.90 6.82
CA GLY A 21 24.37 27.69 7.15
C GLY A 21 23.99 27.65 8.63
N PRO A 22 23.00 26.83 9.01
CA PRO A 22 22.49 26.78 10.38
C PRO A 22 23.65 26.64 11.39
N PRO A 23 23.61 27.38 12.51
CA PRO A 23 24.73 27.48 13.43
C PRO A 23 25.23 26.08 13.88
N PRO A 24 26.54 25.88 14.07
CA PRO A 24 27.16 24.56 14.27
C PRO A 24 26.71 23.81 15.54
N PHE A 25 25.94 24.48 16.41
CA PHE A 25 25.38 23.92 17.65
C PHE A 25 23.90 23.58 17.54
N PHE A 26 23.27 23.84 16.39
CA PHE A 26 21.86 23.53 16.18
C PHE A 26 21.73 22.04 15.85
N PRO A 27 21.03 21.23 16.66
CA PRO A 27 20.95 19.77 16.51
C PRO A 27 20.07 19.33 15.33
N PHE A 28 19.88 20.19 14.31
CA PHE A 28 19.04 19.95 13.15
C PHE A 28 19.29 18.61 12.43
N PRO A 29 20.54 18.15 12.19
CA PRO A 29 20.77 16.84 11.57
C PRO A 29 20.46 15.67 12.50
N ILE A 30 20.66 15.83 13.81
CA ILE A 30 20.44 14.76 14.81
C ILE A 30 18.93 14.61 15.06
N ILE A 31 18.22 15.72 15.31
CA ILE A 31 16.77 15.73 15.48
C ILE A 31 16.08 15.25 14.21
N GLY A 32 16.53 15.71 13.03
CA GLY A 32 16.02 15.23 11.75
C GLY A 32 16.24 13.73 11.53
N GLY A 33 17.45 13.24 11.86
CA GLY A 33 17.78 11.81 11.79
C GLY A 33 16.94 10.95 12.74
N ILE A 34 16.75 11.41 13.99
CA ILE A 34 15.91 10.72 14.98
C ILE A 34 14.45 10.70 14.54
N MET A 35 13.91 11.83 14.04
CA MET A 35 12.54 11.89 13.51
C MET A 35 12.36 10.96 12.30
N CYS A 36 13.33 10.90 11.40
CA CYS A 36 13.33 9.98 10.26
C CYS A 36 13.33 8.52 10.72
N LEU A 37 14.17 8.16 11.69
CA LEU A 37 14.22 6.81 12.26
C LEU A 37 12.92 6.43 12.97
N LEU A 38 12.34 7.33 13.75
CA LEU A 38 11.05 7.10 14.42
C LEU A 38 9.91 6.93 13.40
N PHE A 39 9.89 7.74 12.35
CA PHE A 39 8.92 7.61 11.27
C PHE A 39 9.05 6.25 10.55
N LEU A 40 10.28 5.83 10.23
CA LEU A 40 10.53 4.54 9.60
C LEU A 40 10.14 3.38 10.53
N ALA A 41 10.47 3.47 11.82
CA ALA A 41 10.06 2.48 12.82
C ALA A 41 8.54 2.38 12.95
N LEU A 42 7.82 3.51 12.86
CA LEU A 42 6.37 3.55 12.88
C LEU A 42 5.78 2.89 11.63
N LEU A 43 6.35 3.13 10.44
CA LEU A 43 5.91 2.49 9.20
C LEU A 43 6.13 0.98 9.25
N ILE A 44 7.31 0.52 9.65
CA ILE A 44 7.64 -0.91 9.73
C ILE A 44 6.79 -1.58 10.81
N GLY A 45 6.72 -0.99 12.00
CA GLY A 45 5.93 -1.51 13.12
C GLY A 45 4.43 -1.52 12.82
N GLY A 46 3.92 -0.46 12.19
CA GLY A 46 2.54 -0.35 11.74
C GLY A 46 2.20 -1.39 10.67
N ALA A 47 3.04 -1.52 9.64
CA ALA A 47 2.88 -2.54 8.60
C ALA A 47 2.92 -3.96 9.20
N PHE A 48 3.87 -4.25 10.09
CA PHE A 48 3.98 -5.55 10.76
C PHE A 48 2.78 -5.84 11.66
N PHE A 49 2.32 -4.87 12.45
CA PHE A 49 1.15 -5.01 13.32
C PHE A 49 -0.12 -5.25 12.50
N LEU A 50 -0.27 -4.56 11.37
CA LEU A 50 -1.45 -4.66 10.52
C LEU A 50 -1.43 -5.94 9.66
N ALA A 51 -0.26 -6.40 9.23
CA ALA A 51 -0.05 -7.72 8.65
C ALA A 51 -0.37 -8.84 9.64
N ARG A 52 0.10 -8.73 10.90
CA ARG A 52 -0.19 -9.70 11.96
C ARG A 52 -1.66 -9.75 12.36
N ARG A 53 -2.37 -8.63 12.21
CA ARG A 53 -3.84 -8.54 12.41
C ARG A 53 -4.65 -9.10 11.24
N GLY A 54 -3.99 -9.59 10.17
CA GLY A 54 -4.67 -10.12 8.97
C GLY A 54 -5.43 -9.07 8.16
N LYS A 55 -5.19 -7.78 8.42
CA LYS A 55 -5.89 -6.67 7.74
C LYS A 55 -5.17 -6.16 6.49
N ILE A 56 -3.88 -6.48 6.35
CA ILE A 56 -3.14 -6.30 5.11
C ILE A 56 -3.13 -7.65 4.38
N GLY A 57 -4.18 -7.92 3.62
CA GLY A 57 -4.07 -8.87 2.52
C GLY A 57 -3.16 -8.29 1.42
N PRO A 58 -2.63 -9.11 0.50
CA PRO A 58 -1.87 -8.61 -0.63
C PRO A 58 -2.68 -7.52 -1.35
N PRO A 59 -2.03 -6.45 -1.85
CA PRO A 59 -2.73 -5.42 -2.59
C PRO A 59 -3.59 -6.02 -3.70
N PRO A 60 -4.77 -5.46 -4.02
CA PRO A 60 -5.69 -6.05 -4.98
C PRO A 60 -5.06 -6.29 -6.36
N TRP A 61 -4.06 -5.48 -6.75
CA TRP A 61 -3.30 -5.66 -7.98
C TRP A 61 -2.32 -6.84 -7.96
N VAL A 62 -1.76 -7.19 -6.80
CA VAL A 62 -0.90 -8.38 -6.64
C VAL A 62 -1.74 -9.65 -6.67
N ASN A 63 -2.93 -9.62 -6.06
CA ASN A 63 -3.85 -10.75 -6.10
C ASN A 63 -4.43 -11.01 -7.49
N ALA A 64 -4.69 -9.96 -8.29
CA ALA A 64 -5.18 -10.13 -9.66
C ALA A 64 -4.19 -10.89 -10.57
N ALA A 65 -2.90 -10.63 -10.42
CA ALA A 65 -1.85 -11.32 -11.17
C ALA A 65 -1.62 -12.78 -10.70
N ASN A 66 -2.01 -13.09 -9.46
CA ASN A 66 -1.76 -14.40 -8.84
C ASN A 66 -3.05 -15.20 -8.63
N ARG A 67 -4.18 -14.79 -9.20
CA ARG A 67 -5.35 -15.67 -9.27
C ARG A 67 -5.00 -16.83 -10.17
N ALA A 68 -4.99 -18.03 -9.60
CA ALA A 68 -4.80 -19.25 -10.36
C ALA A 68 -5.81 -19.25 -11.54
N PRO A 69 -5.38 -19.54 -12.77
CA PRO A 69 -6.26 -19.54 -13.94
C PRO A 69 -7.47 -20.47 -13.75
N GLU A 70 -7.33 -21.51 -12.93
CA GLU A 70 -8.39 -22.41 -12.51
C GLU A 70 -9.53 -21.72 -11.74
N PHE A 71 -9.23 -20.66 -10.99
CA PHE A 71 -10.26 -19.90 -10.26
C PHE A 71 -11.16 -19.13 -11.22
N GLU A 72 -10.58 -18.46 -12.21
CA GLU A 72 -11.35 -17.74 -13.24
C GLU A 72 -12.14 -18.73 -14.12
N ALA A 73 -11.56 -19.89 -14.44
CA ALA A 73 -12.27 -20.94 -15.18
C ALA A 73 -13.50 -21.47 -14.42
N ARG A 74 -13.39 -21.74 -13.11
CA ARG A 74 -14.52 -22.13 -12.25
C ARG A 74 -15.61 -21.06 -12.23
N LYS A 75 -15.21 -19.79 -12.13
CA LYS A 75 -16.14 -18.65 -12.10
C LYS A 75 -16.94 -18.55 -13.41
N VAL A 76 -16.29 -18.65 -14.57
CA VAL A 76 -16.97 -18.61 -15.87
C VAL A 76 -17.91 -19.81 -16.02
N LEU A 77 -17.50 -21.00 -15.57
CA LEU A 77 -18.34 -22.19 -15.60
C LEU A 77 -19.60 -22.02 -14.74
N ALA A 78 -19.44 -21.51 -13.52
CA ALA A 78 -20.55 -21.23 -12.60
C ALA A 78 -21.52 -20.18 -13.17
N GLU A 79 -20.99 -19.11 -13.77
CA GLU A 79 -21.79 -18.05 -14.38
C GLU A 79 -22.64 -18.58 -15.54
N ARG A 80 -22.05 -19.41 -16.41
CA ARG A 80 -22.78 -20.04 -17.53
C ARG A 80 -23.86 -20.99 -17.05
N PHE A 81 -23.58 -21.79 -16.02
CA PHE A 81 -24.59 -22.66 -15.41
C PHE A 81 -25.74 -21.84 -14.81
N ALA A 82 -25.43 -20.77 -14.08
CA ALA A 82 -26.43 -19.88 -13.50
C ALA A 82 -27.29 -19.16 -14.55
N ARG A 83 -26.70 -18.82 -15.71
CA ARG A 83 -27.44 -18.26 -16.86
C ARG A 83 -28.30 -19.30 -17.59
N GLY A 84 -28.01 -20.59 -17.40
CA GLY A 84 -28.65 -21.69 -18.13
C GLY A 84 -28.06 -21.94 -19.52
N ASP A 85 -26.87 -21.41 -19.81
CA ASP A 85 -26.18 -21.58 -21.10
C ASP A 85 -25.62 -23.00 -21.27
N ILE A 86 -25.45 -23.75 -20.17
CA ILE A 86 -24.91 -25.12 -20.13
C ILE A 86 -25.82 -26.01 -19.29
N SER A 87 -25.88 -27.28 -19.66
CA SER A 87 -26.67 -28.27 -18.91
C SER A 87 -25.94 -28.74 -17.65
N THR A 88 -26.68 -29.38 -16.73
CA THR A 88 -26.10 -29.94 -15.49
C THR A 88 -25.04 -31.00 -15.77
N ASP A 89 -25.24 -31.85 -16.79
CA ASP A 89 -24.29 -32.91 -17.16
C ASP A 89 -22.97 -32.32 -17.67
N GLU A 90 -23.07 -31.34 -18.58
CA GLU A 90 -21.92 -30.61 -19.12
C GLU A 90 -21.19 -29.80 -18.05
N PHE A 91 -21.93 -29.24 -17.08
CA PHE A 91 -21.35 -28.57 -15.92
C PHE A 91 -20.53 -29.54 -15.05
N LEU A 92 -21.06 -30.72 -14.75
CA LEU A 92 -20.40 -31.73 -13.93
C LEU A 92 -19.16 -32.30 -14.62
N GLU A 93 -19.22 -32.55 -15.93
CA GLU A 93 -18.07 -32.99 -16.72
C GLU A 93 -16.94 -31.95 -16.64
N ARG A 94 -17.24 -30.68 -16.91
CA ARG A 94 -16.23 -29.60 -16.86
C ARG A 94 -15.73 -29.32 -15.46
N ALA A 95 -16.58 -29.44 -14.44
CA ALA A 95 -16.17 -29.31 -13.05
C ALA A 95 -15.17 -30.42 -12.68
N SER A 96 -15.37 -31.65 -13.17
CA SER A 96 -14.45 -32.77 -12.93
C SER A 96 -13.08 -32.57 -13.61
N VAL A 97 -13.06 -32.06 -14.84
CA VAL A 97 -11.80 -31.71 -15.56
C VAL A 97 -11.01 -30.67 -14.77
N LEU A 98 -11.71 -29.77 -14.09
CA LEU A 98 -11.12 -28.71 -13.29
C LEU A 98 -10.86 -29.13 -11.83
N ASN A 99 -10.99 -30.42 -11.50
CA ASN A 99 -10.92 -30.98 -10.14
C ASN A 99 -11.77 -30.22 -9.12
N TRP A 100 -12.88 -29.65 -9.57
CA TRP A 100 -13.73 -28.81 -8.76
C TRP A 100 -14.99 -29.57 -8.37
N THR A 101 -15.24 -29.65 -7.07
CA THR A 101 -16.50 -30.15 -6.52
C THR A 101 -17.38 -28.96 -6.14
N PRO A 102 -18.49 -28.70 -6.84
CA PRO A 102 -19.40 -27.61 -6.50
C PRO A 102 -19.87 -27.76 -5.03
N GLY A 103 -19.70 -26.72 -4.22
CA GLY A 103 -20.08 -26.73 -2.81
C GLY A 103 -18.94 -27.03 -1.82
N SER A 104 -17.76 -27.46 -2.28
CA SER A 104 -16.58 -27.65 -1.40
C SER A 104 -15.90 -26.33 -1.02
N ASP A 105 -16.20 -25.24 -1.73
CA ASP A 105 -15.66 -23.90 -1.55
C ASP A 105 -16.41 -23.06 -0.50
N GLN A 106 -17.52 -23.59 0.05
CA GLN A 106 -18.47 -22.83 0.89
C GLN A 106 -18.19 -22.91 2.40
N TRP A 107 -16.99 -23.29 2.83
CA TRP A 107 -16.73 -23.47 4.27
C TRP A 107 -15.51 -22.68 4.76
N PRO A 108 -15.69 -21.42 5.18
CA PRO A 108 -14.87 -20.92 6.27
C PRO A 108 -15.42 -21.56 7.55
N THR A 109 -14.97 -22.76 7.93
CA THR A 109 -14.97 -23.04 9.36
C THR A 109 -14.02 -22.02 9.95
N ASP A 110 -14.58 -21.15 10.78
CA ASP A 110 -13.87 -20.50 11.86
C ASP A 110 -13.37 -21.60 12.82
N ASP A 111 -12.42 -22.43 12.36
CA ASP A 111 -11.64 -23.31 13.21
C ASP A 111 -10.58 -22.44 13.89
N GLY A 112 -11.06 -21.45 14.64
CA GLY A 112 -10.35 -20.71 15.66
C GLY A 112 -9.93 -21.66 16.77
N GLY A 113 -8.99 -22.56 16.45
CA GLY A 113 -8.28 -23.44 17.35
C GLY A 113 -7.38 -22.63 18.28
N LYS A 114 -7.99 -21.85 19.18
CA LYS A 114 -7.37 -21.39 20.42
C LYS A 114 -7.20 -22.59 21.34
N LYS A 115 -6.23 -23.46 21.04
CA LYS A 115 -5.57 -24.24 22.09
C LYS A 115 -4.75 -23.26 22.92
N ARG A 116 -5.40 -22.65 23.90
CA ARG A 116 -4.74 -22.09 25.08
C ARG A 116 -3.96 -23.24 25.74
N ARG A 117 -2.65 -23.21 25.60
CA ARG A 117 -1.72 -23.78 26.59
C ARG A 117 -1.23 -22.64 27.45
#